data_AF-A0A7Y5MPX0-F1
#
_entry.id   AF-A0A7Y5MPX0-F1
#
_cell.length_a   1.000
_cell.length_b   1.000
_cell.length_c   1.000
_cell.angle_alpha   90.00
_cell.angle_beta   90.00
_cell.angle_gamma   90.00
#
_symmetry.space_group_name_H-M   'P 1'
#
loop_
_entity.id
_entity.type
_entity.pdbx_description
1 polymer ?
#
loop_
_entity_poly.entity_id
_entity_poly.type
_entity_poly.pdbx_seq_one_letter_code
_entity_poly.pdbx_strand_id
1 'polypeptide(L)'
;MTIMFLNRKRHIKLLADKFAYSITYGNDFIILCNSLNKIRITDTDKYSVLISYDTQTGNTNYIANEEDIIDTLYEFLRHDKLETIQKKSGKLLTLKDYIDGEGLFFENKIKEIIKELNSGTNTHKFLGGNRIEGEIYKDTLILVDDLMFFKTNMIDLIDCQI
;
A
#
# COMPACT_ATOMS: atom_id res chain seq x y z
N MET A 1 12.81 13.65 17.00
CA MET A 1 11.86 12.53 16.97
C MET A 1 11.35 12.46 15.55
N THR A 2 11.75 11.46 14.78
CA THR A 2 11.31 11.33 13.38
C THR A 2 9.90 10.78 13.38
N ILE A 3 8.97 11.56 12.86
CA ILE A 3 7.55 11.21 12.70
C ILE A 3 7.45 10.05 11.71
N MET A 4 6.81 8.96 12.09
CA MET A 4 6.90 7.67 11.39
C MET A 4 6.23 7.69 10.01
N PHE A 5 5.08 8.37 9.91
CA PHE A 5 4.44 8.54 8.61
C PHE A 5 5.33 9.30 7.61
N LEU A 6 6.33 10.12 8.01
CA LEU A 6 7.26 10.75 7.04
C LEU A 6 7.89 9.72 6.10
N ASN A 7 8.29 8.56 6.61
CA ASN A 7 8.96 7.53 5.82
C ASN A 7 8.01 6.81 4.84
N ARG A 8 6.69 6.88 5.10
CA ARG A 8 5.65 6.24 4.27
C ARG A 8 4.72 7.23 3.58
N LYS A 9 4.94 8.55 3.74
CA LYS A 9 4.09 9.63 3.20
C LYS A 9 3.86 9.47 1.71
N ARG A 10 4.89 9.07 0.96
CA ARG A 10 4.83 8.84 -0.48
C ARG A 10 3.90 7.67 -0.81
N HIS A 11 4.11 6.49 -0.20
CA HIS A 11 3.26 5.31 -0.39
C HIS A 11 1.80 5.56 0.03
N ILE A 12 1.57 6.21 1.17
CA ILE A 12 0.23 6.59 1.64
C ILE A 12 -0.45 7.52 0.62
N LYS A 13 0.28 8.52 0.10
CA LYS A 13 -0.23 9.42 -0.93
C LYS A 13 -0.56 8.70 -2.23
N LEU A 14 0.28 7.75 -2.65
CA LEU A 14 0.04 6.94 -3.86
C LEU A 14 -1.19 6.05 -3.71
N LEU A 15 -1.38 5.40 -2.55
CA LEU A 15 -2.60 4.63 -2.28
C LEU A 15 -3.85 5.51 -2.27
N ALA A 16 -3.77 6.67 -1.63
CA ALA A 16 -4.89 7.61 -1.60
C ALA A 16 -5.29 8.03 -3.01
N ASP A 17 -4.32 8.40 -3.86
CA ASP A 17 -4.55 8.77 -5.25
C ASP A 17 -5.12 7.61 -6.07
N LYS A 18 -4.57 6.39 -5.93
CA LYS A 18 -5.05 5.18 -6.62
C LYS A 18 -6.52 4.89 -6.33
N PHE A 19 -6.97 5.09 -5.10
CA PHE A 19 -8.34 4.80 -4.66
C PHE A 19 -9.23 6.05 -4.58
N ALA A 20 -8.82 7.16 -5.21
CA ALA A 20 -9.57 8.42 -5.25
C ALA A 20 -9.92 9.01 -3.87
N TYR A 21 -9.03 8.86 -2.90
CA TYR A 21 -9.07 9.57 -1.62
C TYR A 21 -8.27 10.88 -1.71
N SER A 22 -8.86 11.94 -1.17
CA SER A 22 -8.15 13.16 -0.84
C SER A 22 -7.29 12.95 0.41
N ILE A 23 -6.14 13.66 0.47
CA ILE A 23 -5.22 13.60 1.60
C ILE A 23 -5.06 14.98 2.24
N THR A 24 -5.18 15.04 3.57
CA THR A 24 -4.90 16.23 4.38
C THR A 24 -3.84 15.89 5.42
N TYR A 25 -2.84 16.76 5.55
CA TYR A 25 -1.77 16.61 6.52
C TYR A 25 -1.97 17.57 7.69
N GLY A 26 -1.98 17.03 8.91
CA GLY A 26 -1.83 17.78 10.14
C GLY A 26 -0.39 17.72 10.67
N ASN A 27 -0.16 18.30 11.84
CA ASN A 27 1.14 18.24 12.51
C ASN A 27 1.51 16.82 12.97
N ASP A 28 0.50 16.08 13.43
CA ASP A 28 0.61 14.77 14.08
C ASP A 28 -0.29 13.70 13.41
N PHE A 29 -0.99 14.05 12.33
CA PHE A 29 -1.92 13.14 11.67
C PHE A 29 -1.96 13.27 10.15
N ILE A 30 -2.48 12.23 9.51
CA ILE A 30 -2.92 12.21 8.10
C ILE A 30 -4.41 11.89 8.09
N ILE A 31 -5.19 12.58 7.27
CA ILE A 31 -6.58 12.23 6.98
C ILE A 31 -6.67 11.82 5.52
N LEU A 32 -7.22 10.62 5.28
CA LEU A 32 -7.66 10.14 3.98
C LEU A 32 -9.18 10.25 3.93
N CYS A 33 -9.74 10.92 2.92
CA CYS A 33 -11.18 11.11 2.82
C CYS A 33 -11.68 10.99 1.37
N ASN A 34 -12.80 10.31 1.16
CA ASN A 34 -13.59 10.38 -0.06
C ASN A 34 -15.06 10.70 0.29
N SER A 35 -16.00 10.50 -0.63
CA SER A 35 -17.43 10.76 -0.38
C SER A 35 -18.09 9.79 0.60
N LEU A 36 -17.48 8.64 0.87
CA LEU A 36 -18.03 7.55 1.68
C LEU A 36 -17.33 7.41 3.03
N ASN A 37 -16.01 7.58 3.02
CA ASN A 37 -15.13 7.11 4.08
C ASN A 37 -14.18 8.21 4.52
N LYS A 38 -13.88 8.21 5.82
CA LYS A 38 -12.88 9.07 6.44
C LYS A 38 -12.00 8.24 7.35
N ILE A 39 -10.70 8.27 7.10
CA ILE A 39 -9.68 7.52 7.85
C ILE A 39 -8.66 8.53 8.39
N ARG A 40 -8.40 8.48 9.69
CA ARG A 40 -7.38 9.30 10.36
C ARG A 40 -6.25 8.40 10.84
N ILE A 41 -5.02 8.74 10.47
CA ILE A 41 -3.80 8.05 10.89
C ILE A 41 -3.06 9.02 11.82
N THR A 42 -2.74 8.59 13.03
CA THR A 42 -2.02 9.39 14.04
C THR A 42 -0.85 8.57 14.56
N ASP A 43 0.34 9.17 14.66
CA ASP A 43 1.48 8.49 15.28
C ASP A 43 1.18 8.20 16.76
N THR A 44 1.43 6.98 17.21
CA THR A 44 1.34 6.61 18.64
C THR A 44 2.71 6.59 19.29
N ASP A 45 3.67 5.94 18.62
CA ASP A 45 5.07 5.92 19.00
C ASP A 45 5.97 5.78 17.76
N LYS A 46 7.25 5.43 17.95
CA LYS A 46 8.21 5.27 16.84
C LYS A 46 7.99 4.02 15.97
N TYR A 47 7.11 3.10 16.38
CA TYR A 47 6.93 1.79 15.74
C TYR A 47 5.49 1.52 15.31
N SER A 48 4.55 2.36 15.73
CA SER A 48 3.12 2.14 15.52
C SER A 48 2.36 3.42 15.23
N VAL A 49 1.23 3.24 14.55
CA VAL A 49 0.24 4.28 14.29
C VAL A 49 -1.14 3.82 14.74
N LEU A 50 -1.95 4.78 15.17
CA LEU A 50 -3.38 4.61 15.39
C LEU A 50 -4.14 5.02 14.12
N ILE A 51 -4.92 4.09 13.58
CA ILE A 51 -5.82 4.29 12.45
C ILE A 51 -7.26 4.31 12.98
N SER A 52 -7.89 5.48 12.95
CA SER A 52 -9.29 5.70 13.35
C SER A 52 -10.17 5.86 12.12
N TYR A 53 -11.30 5.17 12.09
CA TYR A 53 -12.22 5.17 10.95
C TYR A 53 -13.64 4.84 11.37
N ASP A 54 -14.61 5.26 10.57
CA ASP A 54 -16.03 5.00 10.82
C ASP A 54 -16.48 3.76 10.06
N THR A 55 -17.14 2.84 10.76
CA THR A 55 -17.80 1.65 10.20
C THR A 55 -19.32 1.81 10.29
N GLN A 56 -20.08 0.88 9.70
CA GLN A 56 -21.54 0.87 9.86
C GLN A 56 -22.01 0.75 11.32
N THR A 57 -21.20 0.16 12.20
CA THR A 57 -21.53 -0.08 13.60
C THR A 57 -20.97 0.99 14.55
N GLY A 58 -20.23 1.97 14.02
CA GLY A 58 -19.65 3.08 14.78
C GLY A 58 -18.16 3.27 14.51
N ASN A 59 -17.54 4.11 15.33
CA ASN A 59 -16.14 4.51 15.18
C ASN A 59 -15.23 3.42 15.75
N THR A 60 -14.26 3.01 14.94
CA THR A 60 -13.31 1.95 15.26
C THR A 60 -11.89 2.47 15.21
N ASN A 61 -11.03 1.86 16.02
CA ASN A 61 -9.60 2.15 16.09
C ASN A 61 -8.81 0.87 15.79
N TYR A 62 -7.72 1.01 15.06
CA TYR A 62 -6.80 -0.07 14.74
C TYR A 62 -5.36 0.39 14.95
N ILE A 63 -4.57 -0.38 15.69
CA ILE A 63 -3.14 -0.10 15.88
C ILE A 63 -2.34 -0.92 14.87
N ALA A 64 -1.66 -0.23 13.95
CA ALA A 64 -0.79 -0.83 12.94
C ALA A 64 0.68 -0.61 13.31
N ASN A 65 1.49 -1.65 13.24
CA ASN A 65 2.94 -1.51 13.30
C ASN A 65 3.47 -1.06 11.93
N GLU A 66 4.74 -0.65 11.85
CA GLU A 66 5.35 -0.13 10.61
C GLU A 66 5.10 -0.97 9.36
N GLU A 67 5.30 -2.27 9.49
CA GLU A 67 5.15 -3.23 8.41
C GLU A 67 3.68 -3.46 7.99
N ASP A 68 2.73 -3.11 8.86
CA ASP A 68 1.30 -3.34 8.65
C ASP A 68 0.59 -2.12 8.05
N ILE A 69 1.21 -0.94 8.05
CA ILE A 69 0.55 0.31 7.66
C ILE A 69 0.04 0.22 6.22
N ILE A 70 0.90 -0.19 5.29
CA ILE A 70 0.56 -0.25 3.86
C ILE A 70 -0.50 -1.32 3.60
N ASP A 71 -0.36 -2.50 4.20
CA ASP A 71 -1.34 -3.58 4.08
C ASP A 71 -2.71 -3.16 4.62
N THR A 72 -2.74 -2.60 5.83
CA THR A 72 -3.98 -2.14 6.46
C THR A 72 -4.67 -1.05 5.64
N LEU A 73 -3.91 -0.08 5.13
CA LEU A 73 -4.48 0.98 4.30
C LEU A 73 -4.95 0.45 2.94
N TYR A 74 -4.21 -0.47 2.31
CA TYR A 74 -4.66 -1.09 1.06
C TYR A 74 -6.01 -1.79 1.23
N GLU A 75 -6.15 -2.57 2.30
CA GLU A 75 -7.39 -3.25 2.65
C GLU A 75 -8.54 -2.26 2.92
N PHE A 76 -8.31 -1.17 3.66
CA PHE A 76 -9.37 -0.17 3.86
C PHE A 76 -9.77 0.55 2.57
N LEU A 77 -8.79 0.96 1.76
CA LEU A 77 -9.04 1.85 0.63
C LEU A 77 -9.64 1.12 -0.57
N ARG A 78 -9.44 -0.20 -0.70
CA ARG A 78 -10.02 -1.01 -1.78
C ARG A 78 -11.51 -1.32 -1.61
N HIS A 79 -12.08 -1.08 -0.43
CA HIS A 79 -13.48 -1.36 -0.12
C HIS A 79 -14.31 -0.08 -0.08
N ASP A 80 -15.54 -0.14 -0.61
CA ASP A 80 -16.48 0.99 -0.57
C ASP A 80 -16.96 1.28 0.87
N LYS A 81 -17.05 0.24 1.70
CA LYS A 81 -17.51 0.30 3.09
C LYS A 81 -16.40 -0.21 3.99
N LEU A 82 -16.06 0.58 5.00
CA LEU A 82 -15.05 0.19 5.98
C LEU A 82 -15.63 -0.81 6.98
N GLU A 83 -14.91 -1.91 7.16
CA GLU A 83 -15.21 -2.98 8.10
C GLU A 83 -13.98 -3.28 8.95
N THR A 84 -14.16 -4.07 10.00
CA THR A 84 -13.04 -4.53 10.84
C THR A 84 -12.13 -5.45 10.03
N ILE A 85 -10.88 -5.05 9.83
CA ILE A 85 -9.89 -5.86 9.12
C ILE A 85 -9.21 -6.86 10.07
N GLN A 86 -8.99 -8.08 9.59
CA GLN A 86 -8.14 -9.07 10.25
C GLN A 86 -6.67 -8.86 9.88
N LYS A 87 -5.79 -8.81 10.88
CA LYS A 87 -4.33 -8.77 10.69
C LYS A 87 -3.83 -10.01 9.94
N LYS A 88 -3.13 -9.79 8.82
CA LYS A 88 -2.37 -10.85 8.15
C LYS A 88 -1.14 -11.21 9.00
N SER A 89 -0.89 -12.50 9.18
CA SER A 89 0.23 -13.02 9.98
C SER A 89 1.48 -13.34 9.16
N GLY A 90 1.37 -13.36 7.83
CA GLY A 90 2.50 -13.61 6.94
C GLY A 90 3.47 -12.44 6.86
N LYS A 91 4.59 -12.69 6.19
CA LYS A 91 5.61 -11.68 5.92
C LYS A 91 5.13 -10.65 4.89
N LEU A 92 5.83 -9.52 4.84
CA LEU A 92 5.70 -8.52 3.78
C LEU A 92 6.17 -9.12 2.43
N LEU A 93 5.36 -8.93 1.38
CA LEU A 93 5.71 -9.40 0.04
C LEU A 93 6.97 -8.71 -0.48
N THR A 94 7.91 -9.48 -0.98
CA THR A 94 9.09 -8.96 -1.68
C THR A 94 8.96 -9.19 -3.18
N LEU A 95 9.73 -8.43 -3.97
CA LEU A 95 9.86 -8.68 -5.40
C LEU A 95 10.31 -10.12 -5.68
N LYS A 96 11.21 -10.65 -4.84
CA LYS A 96 11.65 -12.04 -4.94
C LYS A 96 10.48 -13.01 -4.75
N ASP A 97 9.61 -12.78 -3.76
CA ASP A 97 8.43 -13.64 -3.55
C ASP A 97 7.50 -13.65 -4.75
N TYR A 98 7.33 -12.49 -5.41
CA TYR A 98 6.56 -12.39 -6.65
C TYR A 98 7.20 -13.17 -7.79
N ILE A 99 8.50 -13.00 -8.02
CA ILE A 99 9.22 -13.71 -9.10
C ILE A 99 9.26 -15.22 -8.84
N ASP A 100 9.52 -15.64 -7.60
CA ASP A 100 9.54 -17.05 -7.21
C ASP A 100 8.14 -17.69 -7.33
N GLY A 101 7.09 -16.93 -7.05
CA GLY A 101 5.69 -17.38 -7.12
C GLY A 101 5.11 -17.42 -8.54
N GLU A 102 5.43 -16.44 -9.37
CA GLU A 102 4.79 -16.21 -10.68
C GLU A 102 5.70 -16.54 -11.88
N GLY A 103 7.01 -16.65 -11.65
CA GLY A 103 8.01 -17.08 -12.62
C GLY A 103 8.75 -15.96 -13.36
N LEU A 104 9.81 -16.36 -14.09
CA LEU A 104 10.77 -15.46 -14.76
C LEU A 104 10.13 -14.51 -15.81
N PHE A 105 8.96 -14.85 -16.34
CA PHE A 105 8.23 -13.98 -17.26
C PHE A 105 7.93 -12.62 -16.63
N PHE A 106 7.59 -12.60 -15.33
CA PHE A 106 7.27 -11.37 -14.61
C PHE A 106 8.52 -10.55 -14.27
N GLU A 107 9.66 -11.20 -14.05
CA GLU A 107 10.95 -10.50 -13.88
C GLU A 107 11.28 -9.67 -15.13
N ASN A 108 11.15 -10.27 -16.32
CA ASN A 108 11.42 -9.56 -17.58
C ASN A 108 10.47 -8.38 -17.80
N LYS A 109 9.17 -8.56 -17.52
CA LYS A 109 8.18 -7.48 -17.57
C LYS A 109 8.54 -6.31 -16.65
N ILE A 110 8.97 -6.58 -15.42
CA ILE A 110 9.35 -5.53 -14.48
C ILE A 110 10.59 -4.79 -14.99
N LYS A 111 11.60 -5.50 -15.53
CA LYS A 111 12.78 -4.88 -16.15
C LYS A 111 12.43 -3.98 -17.32
N GLU A 112 11.46 -4.37 -18.15
CA GLU A 112 10.95 -3.53 -19.24
C GLU A 112 10.29 -2.25 -18.71
N ILE A 113 9.47 -2.37 -17.67
CA ILE A 113 8.77 -1.22 -17.07
C ILE A 113 9.76 -0.26 -16.42
N ILE A 114 10.80 -0.74 -15.74
CA ILE A 114 11.85 0.13 -15.19
C ILE A 114 12.52 0.95 -16.31
N LYS A 115 12.78 0.34 -17.48
CA LYS A 115 13.32 1.06 -18.64
C LYS A 115 12.36 2.11 -19.18
N GLU A 116 11.06 1.81 -19.22
CA GLU A 116 10.02 2.76 -19.62
C GLU A 116 9.89 3.94 -18.64
N LEU A 117 9.93 3.67 -17.33
CA LEU A 117 9.90 4.72 -16.30
C LEU A 117 11.08 5.69 -16.46
N ASN A 118 12.27 5.15 -16.76
CA ASN A 118 13.45 5.96 -17.04
C ASN A 118 13.35 6.79 -18.32
N SER A 119 12.45 6.45 -19.24
CA SER A 119 12.17 7.25 -20.45
C SER A 119 11.02 8.26 -20.26
N GLY A 120 10.45 8.35 -19.06
CA GLY A 120 9.49 9.40 -18.67
C GLY A 120 8.03 9.08 -19.00
N THR A 121 7.68 7.83 -19.30
CA THR A 121 6.29 7.44 -19.51
C THR A 121 5.59 7.15 -18.18
N ASN A 122 4.47 7.83 -17.94
CA ASN A 122 3.63 7.58 -16.78
C ASN A 122 2.90 6.25 -16.99
N THR A 123 3.14 5.25 -16.13
CA THR A 123 2.62 3.90 -16.33
C THR A 123 1.66 3.51 -15.20
N HIS A 124 0.41 3.25 -15.59
CA HIS A 124 -0.48 2.38 -14.83
C HIS A 124 -0.57 1.07 -15.61
N LYS A 125 -0.08 -0.03 -15.03
CA LYS A 125 -0.06 -1.34 -15.70
C LYS A 125 -0.41 -2.44 -14.71
N PHE A 126 -1.45 -3.20 -15.01
CA PHE A 126 -1.72 -4.45 -14.31
C PHE A 126 -0.80 -5.55 -14.84
N LEU A 127 0.02 -6.13 -13.97
CA LEU A 127 0.87 -7.27 -14.34
C LEU A 127 0.09 -8.58 -14.21
N GLY A 128 -0.78 -8.65 -13.20
CA GLY A 128 -1.49 -9.85 -12.79
C GLY A 128 -0.59 -10.77 -11.96
N GLY A 129 -0.95 -12.05 -11.96
CA GLY A 129 -0.33 -13.12 -11.19
C GLY A 129 -1.42 -14.08 -10.71
N ASN A 130 -1.04 -15.32 -10.41
CA ASN A 130 -1.97 -16.37 -9.99
C ASN A 130 -2.21 -16.37 -8.49
N ARG A 131 -1.16 -16.12 -7.68
CA ARG A 131 -1.24 -16.08 -6.22
C ARG A 131 -0.95 -14.69 -5.70
N ILE A 132 0.10 -14.07 -6.23
CA ILE A 132 0.49 -12.71 -5.88
C ILE A 132 0.14 -11.84 -7.08
N GLU A 133 -0.72 -10.86 -6.90
CA GLU A 133 -1.03 -9.87 -7.92
C GLU A 133 0.00 -8.74 -7.91
N GLY A 134 0.53 -8.43 -9.09
CA GLY A 134 1.39 -7.28 -9.32
C GLY A 134 0.68 -6.17 -10.07
N GLU A 135 0.77 -4.95 -9.57
CA GLU A 135 0.27 -3.74 -10.25
C GLU A 135 1.32 -2.63 -10.19
N ILE A 136 1.60 -2.01 -11.33
CA ILE A 136 2.41 -0.80 -11.41
C ILE A 136 1.50 0.40 -11.39
N TYR A 137 1.68 1.27 -10.39
CA TYR A 137 1.01 2.55 -10.31
C TYR A 137 2.05 3.67 -10.21
N LYS A 138 2.19 4.44 -11.30
CA LYS A 138 3.27 5.41 -11.50
C LYS A 138 4.61 4.69 -11.43
N ASP A 139 5.45 5.03 -10.47
CA ASP A 139 6.81 4.53 -10.26
C ASP A 139 6.90 3.48 -9.14
N THR A 140 5.76 2.91 -8.72
CA THR A 140 5.69 1.94 -7.62
C THR A 140 5.00 0.65 -8.06
N LEU A 141 5.62 -0.48 -7.72
CA LEU A 141 5.03 -1.81 -7.80
C LEU A 141 4.27 -2.09 -6.50
N ILE A 142 2.99 -2.41 -6.62
CA ILE A 142 2.10 -2.86 -5.56
C ILE A 142 1.99 -4.39 -5.68
N LEU A 143 2.31 -5.10 -4.61
CA LEU A 143 2.19 -6.55 -4.52
C LEU A 143 1.13 -6.92 -3.50
N VAL A 144 0.14 -7.71 -3.92
CA VAL A 144 -1.01 -8.12 -3.10
C VAL A 144 -1.13 -9.64 -3.16
N ASP A 145 -1.38 -10.29 -2.03
CA ASP A 145 -1.66 -11.74 -2.00
C ASP A 145 -3.17 -11.96 -2.00
N ASP A 146 -3.67 -12.66 -3.03
CA ASP A 146 -5.09 -12.96 -3.17
C ASP A 146 -5.58 -13.91 -2.06
N LEU A 147 -4.69 -14.76 -1.55
CA LEU A 147 -5.00 -15.70 -0.47
C LEU A 147 -4.90 -15.09 0.94
N MET A 148 -4.63 -13.78 1.04
CA MET A 148 -4.59 -13.03 2.31
C MET A 148 -3.57 -13.57 3.34
N PHE A 149 -2.56 -14.31 2.90
CA PHE A 149 -1.51 -14.83 3.78
C PHE A 149 -0.39 -13.80 3.97
N PHE A 150 0.15 -13.26 2.88
CA PHE A 150 1.21 -12.26 2.92
C PHE A 150 0.68 -10.83 3.02
N LYS A 151 1.46 -9.96 3.66
CA LYS A 151 1.17 -8.54 3.77
C LYS A 151 1.49 -7.83 2.46
N THR A 152 0.59 -6.95 2.03
CA THR A 152 0.75 -6.09 0.86
C THR A 152 2.00 -5.23 1.00
N ASN A 153 2.75 -5.07 -0.08
CA ASN A 153 3.92 -4.19 -0.12
C ASN A 153 3.88 -3.23 -1.30
N MET A 154 4.55 -2.10 -1.14
CA MET A 154 4.80 -1.10 -2.17
C MET A 154 6.31 -0.91 -2.33
N ILE A 155 6.80 -1.18 -3.54
CA ILE A 155 8.21 -1.17 -3.89
C ILE A 155 8.46 -0.10 -4.94
N ASP A 156 9.37 0.83 -4.64
CA ASP A 156 9.70 1.93 -5.54
C ASP A 156 10.68 1.44 -6.61
N LEU A 157 10.23 1.50 -7.86
CA LEU A 157 10.96 0.93 -8.99
C LEU A 157 12.15 1.78 -9.43
N ILE A 158 12.15 3.07 -9.12
CA ILE A 158 13.28 3.98 -9.41
C ILE A 158 14.52 3.57 -8.60
N ASP A 159 14.32 2.99 -7.42
CA ASP A 159 15.40 2.55 -6.53
C ASP A 159 15.77 1.07 -6.73
N CYS A 160 15.05 0.34 -7.59
CA CYS A 160 15.32 -1.07 -7.84
C CYS A 160 16.46 -1.27 -8.83
N GLN A 161 17.54 -1.91 -8.37
CA GLN A 161 18.51 -2.56 -9.25
C GLN A 161 18.10 -4.03 -9.41
N ILE A 162 17.55 -4.40 -10.57
CA ILE A 162 17.17 -5.77 -10.94
C ILE A 162 18.03 -6.26 -12.11
#